data_AF-A0A241XE54-F1
#
_entry.id   AF-A0A241XE54-F1
#
_cell.length_a   1.000
_cell.length_b   1.000
_cell.length_c   1.000
_cell.angle_alpha   90.00
_cell.angle_beta   90.00
_cell.angle_gamma   90.00
#
_symmetry.space_group_name_H-M   'P 1'
#
loop_
_entity.id
_entity.type
_entity.pdbx_description
1 polymer ?
#
loop_
_entity_poly.entity_id
_entity_poly.type
_entity_poly.pdbx_seq_one_letter_code
_entity_poly.pdbx_strand_id
1 'polypeptide(L)'
;MTSLNLRRLAAAAATFSLSFTAAAAINSAAIVSSTLSPQCLEYKVVGICYWLLCGPHGCKVKTSVKVRHYVPDAVVSSYANTGSNPWTEVSALGTPNPLAQAGNDATTNYKAENSIGRFKEADVIGHPGGATFSRFASASGYV
;
A
#
# COMPACT_ATOMS: atom_id res chain seq x y z
N MET A 1 -50.08 -18.39 2.91
CA MET A 1 -49.62 -17.38 1.93
C MET A 1 -49.97 -16.01 2.47
N THR A 2 -49.05 -15.38 3.20
CA THR A 2 -49.22 -14.02 3.72
C THR A 2 -48.00 -13.22 3.32
N SER A 3 -48.27 -12.26 2.45
CA SER A 3 -47.38 -11.32 1.77
C SER A 3 -46.26 -10.77 2.66
N LEU A 4 -45.02 -11.08 2.28
CA LEU A 4 -43.82 -10.45 2.81
C LEU A 4 -43.84 -8.96 2.42
N ASN A 5 -43.88 -8.09 3.42
CA ASN A 5 -43.99 -6.64 3.28
C ASN A 5 -42.72 -6.06 2.63
N LEU A 6 -42.73 -5.92 1.31
CA LEU A 6 -41.65 -5.41 0.44
C LEU A 6 -41.26 -3.93 0.71
N ARG A 7 -41.79 -3.32 1.77
CA ARG A 7 -41.62 -1.90 2.12
C ARG A 7 -40.53 -1.63 3.15
N ARG A 8 -39.89 -2.66 3.72
CA ARG A 8 -38.85 -2.51 4.77
C ARG A 8 -37.40 -2.73 4.30
N LEU A 9 -37.17 -2.94 3.00
CA LEU A 9 -35.83 -3.23 2.44
C LEU A 9 -35.22 -2.08 1.63
N ALA A 10 -35.79 -0.87 1.66
CA ALA A 10 -35.40 0.22 0.78
C ALA A 10 -34.56 1.35 1.44
N ALA A 11 -33.89 1.10 2.57
CA ALA A 11 -33.16 2.16 3.29
C ALA A 11 -31.77 1.76 3.80
N ALA A 12 -31.04 0.93 3.05
CA ALA A 12 -29.63 0.65 3.34
C ALA A 12 -28.82 0.46 2.04
N ALA A 13 -28.89 1.43 1.15
CA ALA A 13 -27.92 1.57 0.06
C ALA A 13 -27.31 2.96 0.16
N ALA A 14 -26.52 3.19 1.21
CA ALA A 14 -25.60 4.32 1.24
C ALA A 14 -24.51 4.00 0.20
N THR A 15 -24.73 4.44 -1.03
CA THR A 15 -23.73 4.45 -2.09
C THR A 15 -22.54 5.27 -1.59
N PHE A 16 -21.43 4.60 -1.27
CA PHE A 16 -20.13 5.23 -1.09
C PHE A 16 -19.67 5.71 -2.47
N SER A 17 -20.17 6.87 -2.90
CA SER A 17 -19.59 7.62 -4.01
C SER A 17 -18.26 8.19 -3.53
N LEU A 18 -17.19 7.41 -3.69
CA LEU A 18 -15.81 7.89 -3.58
C LEU A 18 -15.57 8.86 -4.74
N SER A 19 -15.83 10.14 -4.50
CA SER A 19 -15.34 11.21 -5.36
C SER A 19 -13.81 11.13 -5.36
N PHE A 20 -13.21 10.74 -6.47
CA PHE A 20 -11.77 10.83 -6.67
C PHE A 20 -11.44 12.32 -6.82
N THR A 21 -11.17 12.99 -5.69
CA THR A 21 -10.59 14.33 -5.71
C THR A 21 -9.23 14.24 -6.39
N ALA A 22 -8.92 15.22 -7.25
CA ALA A 22 -7.57 15.46 -7.76
C ALA A 22 -6.56 15.25 -6.61
N ALA A 23 -5.46 14.54 -6.88
CA ALA A 23 -4.46 14.15 -5.89
C ALA A 23 -4.09 15.35 -5.01
N ALA A 24 -4.76 15.48 -3.87
CA ALA A 24 -4.43 16.45 -2.86
C ALA A 24 -3.02 16.10 -2.38
N ALA A 25 -2.23 17.12 -2.08
CA ALA A 25 -0.95 16.93 -1.42
C ALA A 25 -1.14 15.97 -0.24
N ILE A 26 -0.42 14.85 -0.25
CA ILE A 26 -0.49 13.82 0.79
C ILE A 26 0.62 14.07 1.80
N ASN A 27 0.32 13.85 3.07
CA ASN A 27 1.31 13.94 4.13
C ASN A 27 1.63 12.57 4.72
N SER A 28 2.70 12.52 5.50
CA SER A 28 3.19 11.31 6.15
C SER A 28 2.13 10.72 7.06
N ALA A 29 1.33 11.54 7.76
CA ALA A 29 0.26 11.06 8.63
C ALA A 29 -0.84 10.31 7.85
N ALA A 30 -1.24 10.81 6.68
CA ALA A 30 -2.20 10.16 5.79
C ALA A 30 -1.64 8.85 5.22
N ILE A 31 -0.36 8.84 4.81
CA ILE A 31 0.35 7.63 4.37
C ILE A 31 0.35 6.57 5.48
N VAL A 32 0.80 6.94 6.69
CA VAL A 32 0.81 6.02 7.84
C VAL A 32 -0.61 5.53 8.13
N SER A 33 -1.60 6.41 8.19
CA SER A 33 -2.98 6.01 8.47
C SER A 33 -3.55 5.04 7.43
N SER A 34 -3.16 5.17 6.16
CA SER A 34 -3.68 4.32 5.08
C SER A 34 -3.21 2.86 5.20
N THR A 35 -2.05 2.63 5.81
CA THR A 35 -1.47 1.30 5.95
C THR A 35 -1.85 0.59 7.24
N LEU A 36 -2.41 1.31 8.23
CA LEU A 36 -2.94 0.73 9.47
C LEU A 36 -4.30 0.05 9.25
N SER A 37 -4.37 -0.87 8.30
CA SER A 37 -5.57 -1.65 7.99
C SER A 37 -5.27 -3.16 7.97
N PRO A 38 -6.19 -4.00 8.47
CA PRO A 38 -6.03 -5.46 8.38
C PRO A 38 -5.97 -5.97 6.93
N GLN A 39 -6.61 -5.26 6.00
CA GLN A 39 -6.55 -5.57 4.57
C GLN A 39 -5.16 -5.34 3.98
N CYS A 40 -4.45 -4.28 4.39
CA CYS A 40 -3.07 -4.04 3.99
C CYS A 40 -2.11 -5.10 4.54
N LEU A 41 -2.29 -5.51 5.80
CA LEU A 41 -1.48 -6.57 6.42
C LEU A 41 -1.68 -7.94 5.76
N GLU A 42 -2.89 -8.23 5.27
CA GLU A 42 -3.32 -9.51 4.66
C GLU A 42 -2.79 -10.73 5.43
N TYR A 43 -2.95 -10.70 6.76
CA TYR A 43 -2.44 -11.75 7.63
C TYR A 43 -3.11 -13.09 7.32
N LYS A 44 -2.30 -14.10 7.00
CA LYS A 44 -2.78 -15.46 6.72
C LYS A 44 -1.86 -16.52 7.27
N VAL A 45 -2.43 -17.50 7.97
CA VAL A 45 -1.75 -18.74 8.30
C VAL A 45 -1.67 -19.59 7.03
N VAL A 46 -0.44 -19.87 6.58
CA VAL A 46 -0.17 -20.62 5.35
C VAL A 46 0.45 -21.99 5.62
N GLY A 47 0.74 -22.31 6.88
CA GLY A 47 1.24 -23.62 7.25
C GLY A 47 1.77 -23.67 8.67
N ILE A 48 2.53 -24.73 8.94
CA ILE A 48 3.12 -25.04 10.23
C ILE A 48 4.59 -25.39 9.99
N CYS A 49 5.46 -24.89 10.84
CA CYS A 49 6.88 -25.22 10.86
C CYS A 49 7.17 -26.13 12.05
N TYR A 50 7.88 -27.24 11.81
CA TYR A 50 8.41 -28.09 12.85
C TYR A 50 9.89 -27.83 13.02
N TRP A 51 10.35 -27.71 14.26
CA TRP A 51 11.76 -27.54 14.56
C TRP A 51 12.12 -28.34 15.81
N LEU A 52 13.33 -28.86 15.86
CA LEU A 52 13.82 -29.64 17.00
C LEU A 52 14.51 -28.70 17.99
N LEU A 53 14.02 -28.68 19.22
CA LEU A 53 14.69 -28.02 20.34
C LEU A 53 15.37 -29.09 21.19
N CYS A 54 16.70 -29.12 21.16
CA CYS A 54 17.51 -30.05 21.95
C CYS A 54 18.09 -29.35 23.20
N GLY A 55 18.04 -30.05 24.32
CA GLY A 55 18.71 -29.67 25.56
C GLY A 55 19.45 -30.85 26.18
N PRO A 56 20.00 -30.70 27.40
CA PRO A 56 20.81 -31.74 28.05
C PRO A 56 20.09 -33.08 28.27
N HIS A 57 18.76 -33.06 28.36
CA HIS A 57 17.92 -34.23 28.62
C HIS A 57 17.20 -34.76 27.37
N GLY A 58 17.71 -34.43 26.19
CA GLY A 58 17.17 -34.88 24.90
C GLY A 58 16.47 -33.79 24.10
N CYS A 59 15.84 -34.19 23.00
CA CYS A 59 15.22 -33.28 22.03
C CYS A 59 13.70 -33.36 22.06
N LYS A 60 13.04 -32.22 21.85
CA LYS A 60 11.59 -32.11 21.70
C LYS A 60 11.27 -31.42 20.40
N VAL A 61 10.33 -31.97 19.63
CA VAL A 61 9.78 -31.28 18.46
C VAL A 61 8.92 -30.12 18.95
N LYS A 62 9.23 -28.94 18.44
CA LYS A 62 8.47 -27.70 18.63
C LYS A 62 7.77 -27.37 17.33
N THR A 63 6.61 -26.74 17.47
CA THR A 63 5.73 -26.41 16.37
C THR A 63 5.48 -24.91 16.41
N SER A 64 5.64 -24.22 15.28
CA SER A 64 5.31 -22.81 15.10
C SER A 64 4.40 -22.63 13.89
N VAL A 65 3.60 -21.58 13.90
CA VAL A 65 2.71 -21.25 12.79
C VAL A 65 3.51 -20.51 11.71
N LYS A 66 3.37 -20.92 10.45
CA LYS A 66 3.91 -20.19 9.30
C LYS A 66 2.87 -19.18 8.83
N VAL A 67 3.25 -17.91 8.85
CA VAL A 67 2.39 -16.79 8.49
C VAL A 67 2.89 -16.17 7.19
N ARG A 68 1.95 -15.77 6.33
CA ARG A 68 2.17 -14.83 5.23
C ARG A 68 1.46 -13.52 5.60
N HIS A 69 2.16 -12.41 5.44
CA HIS A 69 1.62 -11.07 5.63
C HIS A 69 2.38 -10.11 4.70
N TYR A 70 1.88 -8.90 4.54
CA TYR A 70 2.57 -7.80 3.86
C TYR A 70 3.06 -6.76 4.87
N VAL A 71 4.14 -6.07 4.54
CA VAL A 71 4.68 -4.92 5.28
C VAL A 71 4.89 -3.79 4.28
N PRO A 72 4.37 -2.58 4.54
CA PRO A 72 4.64 -1.43 3.70
C PRO A 72 6.05 -0.89 4.01
N ASP A 73 7.02 -1.23 3.19
CA ASP A 73 8.42 -0.79 3.38
C ASP A 73 8.74 0.50 2.62
N ALA A 74 7.99 0.82 1.57
CA ALA A 74 8.20 2.01 0.74
C ALA A 74 6.90 2.65 0.25
N VAL A 75 6.96 3.95 0.02
CA VAL A 75 5.96 4.74 -0.69
C VAL A 75 6.50 5.00 -2.08
N VAL A 76 5.71 4.66 -3.09
CA VAL A 76 6.02 4.92 -4.50
C VAL A 76 5.14 6.06 -4.98
N SER A 77 5.75 7.20 -5.28
CA SER A 77 5.07 8.35 -5.88
C SER A 77 5.36 8.38 -7.38
N SER A 78 4.33 8.48 -8.21
CA SER A 78 4.47 8.69 -9.66
C SER A 78 3.77 9.99 -10.08
N TYR A 79 4.49 10.86 -10.78
CA TYR A 79 4.00 12.18 -11.13
C TYR A 79 4.60 12.70 -12.44
N ALA A 80 3.94 13.69 -13.06
CA ALA A 80 4.30 14.14 -14.40
C ALA A 80 5.53 15.06 -14.41
N ASN A 81 5.59 16.03 -13.52
CA ASN A 81 6.63 17.07 -13.55
C ASN A 81 7.65 16.80 -12.45
N THR A 82 8.94 16.67 -12.78
CA THR A 82 10.00 16.51 -11.79
C THR A 82 9.87 17.56 -10.68
N GLY A 83 10.07 17.14 -9.42
CA GLY A 83 9.86 17.98 -8.24
C GLY A 83 8.42 18.19 -7.80
N SER A 84 7.43 17.69 -8.53
CA SER A 84 6.01 17.77 -8.16
C SER A 84 5.53 16.52 -7.42
N ASN A 85 6.36 15.94 -6.54
CA ASN A 85 5.96 14.79 -5.74
C ASN A 85 4.76 15.19 -4.84
N PRO A 86 3.64 14.44 -4.88
CA PRO A 86 2.46 14.76 -4.08
C PRO A 86 2.70 14.61 -2.57
N TRP A 87 3.73 13.86 -2.15
CA TRP A 87 4.13 13.75 -0.75
C TRP A 87 4.90 14.99 -0.32
N THR A 88 4.21 15.90 0.37
CA THR A 88 4.70 17.27 0.57
C THR A 88 6.03 17.37 1.29
N GLU A 89 6.23 16.56 2.33
CA GLU A 89 7.40 16.62 3.20
C GLU A 89 8.69 16.15 2.52
N VAL A 90 8.57 15.34 1.46
CA VAL A 90 9.72 14.80 0.72
C VAL A 90 9.85 15.40 -0.68
N SER A 91 8.90 16.25 -1.09
CA SER A 91 8.89 16.85 -2.43
C SER A 91 10.15 17.62 -2.78
N ALA A 92 10.78 18.26 -1.78
CA ALA A 92 12.05 18.96 -1.93
C ALA A 92 13.22 18.04 -2.37
N LEU A 93 13.15 16.74 -2.10
CA LEU A 93 14.18 15.78 -2.52
C LEU A 93 14.25 15.62 -4.04
N GLY A 94 13.12 15.87 -4.74
CA GLY A 94 13.01 15.76 -6.19
C GLY A 94 13.27 17.07 -6.94
N THR A 95 13.92 18.06 -6.33
CA THR A 95 14.11 19.39 -6.94
C THR A 95 14.77 19.27 -8.33
N PRO A 96 14.16 19.83 -9.40
CA PRO A 96 14.68 19.72 -10.76
C PRO A 96 16.06 20.36 -10.91
N ASN A 97 16.91 19.72 -11.73
CA ASN A 97 18.15 20.30 -12.21
C ASN A 97 18.05 20.62 -13.72
N PRO A 98 18.98 21.37 -14.33
CA PRO A 98 18.90 21.76 -15.74
C PRO A 98 18.88 20.60 -16.75
N LEU A 99 19.25 19.38 -16.33
CA LEU A 99 19.23 18.18 -17.15
C LEU A 99 17.98 17.32 -16.91
N ALA A 100 17.13 17.68 -15.95
CA ALA A 100 15.94 16.92 -15.62
C ALA A 100 14.95 16.95 -16.79
N GLN A 101 14.56 15.76 -17.24
CA GLN A 101 13.49 15.57 -18.20
C GLN A 101 12.26 15.11 -17.42
N ALA A 102 11.29 16.00 -17.28
CA ALA A 102 9.99 15.65 -16.73
C ALA A 102 9.33 14.53 -17.56
N GLY A 103 8.26 13.96 -17.01
CA GLY A 103 7.42 13.01 -17.72
C GLY A 103 6.96 13.56 -19.07
N ASN A 104 7.04 12.74 -20.09
CA ASN A 104 6.72 13.07 -21.46
C ASN A 104 6.08 11.87 -22.17
N ASP A 105 5.59 12.07 -23.37
CA ASP A 105 5.06 11.01 -24.20
C ASP A 105 6.18 10.08 -24.66
N ALA A 106 5.92 8.77 -24.67
CA ALA A 106 6.87 7.77 -25.16
C ALA A 106 6.89 7.66 -26.70
N THR A 107 6.50 8.74 -27.39
CA THR A 107 6.33 8.78 -28.85
C THR A 107 7.05 9.97 -29.44
N THR A 108 7.50 9.84 -30.68
CA THR A 108 8.05 10.91 -31.50
C THR A 108 6.96 11.68 -32.27
N ASN A 109 5.67 11.40 -32.00
CA ASN A 109 4.49 11.87 -32.73
C ASN A 109 4.35 11.28 -34.14
N TYR A 110 4.95 10.12 -34.40
CA TYR A 110 4.77 9.41 -35.66
C TYR A 110 3.47 8.60 -35.64
N LYS A 111 2.69 8.63 -36.74
CA LYS A 111 1.32 8.08 -36.77
C LYS A 111 1.20 6.57 -36.53
N ALA A 112 2.28 5.81 -36.75
CA ALA A 112 2.28 4.37 -36.49
C ALA A 112 2.75 4.00 -35.07
N GLU A 113 3.15 4.99 -34.26
CA GLU A 113 3.55 4.75 -32.87
C GLU A 113 2.33 4.64 -31.94
N ASN A 114 2.48 3.84 -30.90
CA ASN A 114 1.46 3.66 -29.88
C ASN A 114 1.60 4.72 -28.78
N SER A 115 0.57 5.55 -28.60
CA SER A 115 0.58 6.68 -27.66
C SER A 115 0.20 6.34 -26.22
N ILE A 116 0.01 5.06 -25.88
CA ILE A 116 -0.29 4.66 -24.50
C ILE A 116 0.89 4.87 -23.53
N GLY A 117 2.13 4.83 -24.04
CA GLY A 117 3.33 4.97 -23.23
C GLY A 117 3.53 6.43 -22.80
N ARG A 118 3.60 6.67 -21.49
CA ARG A 118 3.91 7.97 -20.90
C ARG A 118 5.03 7.80 -19.89
N PHE A 119 6.09 8.57 -20.01
CA PHE A 119 7.12 8.70 -18.99
C PHE A 119 6.59 9.55 -17.83
N LYS A 120 6.98 9.17 -16.62
CA LYS A 120 6.68 9.85 -15.36
C LYS A 120 7.92 9.82 -14.49
N GLU A 121 8.06 10.83 -13.66
CA GLU A 121 9.00 10.79 -12.54
C GLU A 121 8.46 9.78 -11.50
N ALA A 122 9.36 9.00 -10.92
CA ALA A 122 9.00 7.99 -9.94
C ALA A 122 9.97 8.01 -8.75
N ASP A 123 9.46 8.35 -7.57
CA ASP A 123 10.22 8.34 -6.33
C ASP A 123 9.84 7.13 -5.50
N VAL A 124 10.84 6.40 -4.99
CA VAL A 124 10.67 5.29 -4.06
C VAL A 124 11.36 5.68 -2.75
N ILE A 125 10.56 6.00 -1.73
CA ILE A 125 11.05 6.49 -0.44
C ILE A 125 10.55 5.56 0.66
N GLY A 126 11.39 5.29 1.67
CA GLY A 126 11.03 4.41 2.79
C GLY A 126 9.75 4.86 3.49
N HIS A 127 8.90 3.90 3.87
CA HIS A 127 7.60 4.20 4.45
C HIS A 127 7.75 4.85 5.84
N PRO A 128 7.13 6.02 6.09
CA PRO A 128 7.37 6.81 7.30
C PRO A 128 6.79 6.17 8.57
N GLY A 129 5.91 5.18 8.43
CA GLY A 129 5.19 4.53 9.51
C GLY A 129 5.66 3.14 9.90
N GLY A 130 6.84 2.69 9.48
CA GLY A 130 7.29 1.30 9.72
C GLY A 130 7.17 0.86 11.19
N ALA A 131 7.65 1.67 12.14
CA ALA A 131 7.53 1.36 13.56
C ALA A 131 6.07 1.32 14.06
N THR A 132 5.22 2.23 13.58
CA THR A 132 3.79 2.27 13.92
C THR A 132 3.06 1.06 13.34
N PHE A 133 3.36 0.68 12.10
CA PHE A 133 2.81 -0.50 11.45
C PHE A 133 3.22 -1.78 12.19
N SER A 134 4.49 -1.92 12.60
CA SER A 134 4.94 -3.06 13.39
C SER A 134 4.20 -3.19 14.73
N ARG A 135 3.89 -2.07 15.40
CA ARG A 135 3.06 -2.06 16.62
C ARG A 135 1.61 -2.45 16.34
N PHE A 136 1.05 -2.02 15.21
CA PHE A 136 -0.28 -2.44 14.78
C PHE A 136 -0.32 -3.95 14.47
N ALA A 137 0.68 -4.43 13.72
CA ALA A 137 0.79 -5.83 13.34
C ALA A 137 1.05 -6.74 14.55
N SER A 138 1.70 -6.26 15.62
CA SER A 138 1.97 -7.11 16.79
C SER A 138 0.72 -7.57 17.52
N ALA A 139 -0.41 -6.87 17.37
CA ALA A 139 -1.70 -7.32 17.85
C ALA A 139 -2.18 -8.62 17.16
N SER A 140 -1.67 -8.96 15.97
CA SER A 140 -2.00 -10.21 15.26
C SER A 140 -1.02 -11.36 15.54
N GLY A 141 -0.09 -11.20 16.48
CA GLY A 141 0.96 -12.18 16.75
C GLY A 141 2.18 -12.08 15.84
N TYR A 142 2.32 -10.97 15.11
CA TYR A 142 3.58 -10.57 14.46
C TYR A 142 4.56 -10.10 15.56
N VAL A 143 5.74 -10.72 15.65
CA VAL A 143 6.79 -10.37 16.64
C VAL A 143 8.03 -9.86 15.94
#